data_AF-A0A2D4SAR6-F1
#
_entry.id   AF-A0A2D4SAR6-F1
#
_cell.length_a   1.000
_cell.length_b   1.000
_cell.length_c   1.000
_cell.angle_alpha   90.00
_cell.angle_beta   90.00
_cell.angle_gamma   90.00
#
_symmetry.space_group_name_H-M   'P 1'
#
loop_
_entity.id
_entity.type
_entity.pdbx_description
1 polymer ?
#
loop_
_entity_poly.entity_id
_entity_poly.type
_entity_poly.pdbx_seq_one_letter_code
_entity_poly.pdbx_strand_id
1 'polypeptide(L)'
;MNAVSRALMTPLVAWLTEESARPGQPLCDYARICEKLQPSDVLLVEGRTRVSGVIQAVTLSSWSHAALYIGTAGRLRERWPALARHRLPRWADDEHLLVEAELGQGTVIMPLSRYRDHHLRICRPAYLTEQDSEQVIQYAVQRLGTRYDLRQILDLLRFFFPYGLLPRRWRSSLFAVSAGEPTRTVCSTLIARAFSSVDYPVLPRLERQPDGRYAYRRRNPKLFTPRDFDYSPYFNIIKYPFMGEDAARYREMDWLP
;
A
#
# COMPACT_ATOMS: atom_id res chain seq x y z
N MET A 1 23.36 15.24 5.66
CA MET A 1 23.11 14.72 4.31
C MET A 1 23.46 15.81 3.31
N ASN A 2 24.52 15.63 2.53
CA ASN A 2 25.12 16.68 1.69
C ASN A 2 24.19 17.09 0.53
N ALA A 3 24.22 18.38 0.14
CA ALA A 3 23.41 18.91 -0.95
C ALA A 3 23.57 18.12 -2.28
N VAL A 4 24.77 17.57 -2.52
CA VAL A 4 25.10 16.73 -3.67
C VAL A 4 24.30 15.42 -3.70
N SER A 5 24.03 14.79 -2.54
CA SER A 5 23.23 13.56 -2.51
C SER A 5 21.75 13.84 -2.79
N ARG A 6 21.28 15.07 -2.58
CA ARG A 6 19.89 15.46 -2.84
C ARG A 6 19.65 15.70 -4.33
N ALA A 7 20.61 16.32 -5.03
CA ALA A 7 20.53 16.61 -6.46
C ALA A 7 20.47 15.35 -7.35
N LEU A 8 21.18 14.28 -6.97
CA LEU A 8 21.16 13.01 -7.70
C LEU A 8 19.91 12.14 -7.37
N MET A 9 19.28 12.36 -6.22
CA MET A 9 18.15 11.53 -5.77
C MET A 9 16.83 11.92 -6.44
N THR A 10 16.61 13.21 -6.73
CA THR A 10 15.38 13.68 -7.38
C THR A 10 15.13 13.09 -8.78
N PRO A 11 16.09 13.11 -9.73
CA PRO A 11 15.88 12.52 -11.06
C PRO A 11 15.71 10.99 -10.99
N LEU A 12 16.40 10.33 -10.04
CA LEU A 12 16.25 8.90 -9.82
C LEU A 12 14.85 8.55 -9.31
N VAL A 13 14.32 9.29 -8.33
CA VAL A 13 12.95 9.09 -7.84
C VAL A 13 11.96 9.30 -8.97
N ALA A 14 12.09 10.39 -9.73
CA ALA A 14 11.20 10.67 -10.86
C ALA A 14 11.18 9.55 -11.90
N TRP A 15 12.35 9.03 -12.28
CA TRP A 15 12.49 7.90 -13.20
C TRP A 15 11.92 6.59 -12.64
N LEU A 16 12.04 6.37 -11.33
CA LEU A 16 11.53 5.19 -10.63
C LEU A 16 10.01 5.19 -10.49
N THR A 17 9.42 6.38 -10.28
CA THR A 17 7.97 6.60 -10.12
C THR A 17 7.26 6.86 -11.44
N GLU A 18 7.99 6.95 -12.55
CA GLU A 18 7.42 7.09 -13.88
C GLU A 18 6.52 5.89 -14.20
N GLU A 19 5.25 6.16 -14.50
CA GLU A 19 4.29 5.13 -14.86
C GLU A 19 4.53 4.67 -16.30
N SER A 20 4.61 3.36 -16.49
CA SER A 20 4.61 2.78 -17.82
C SER A 20 3.17 2.67 -18.35
N ALA A 21 2.96 3.08 -19.60
CA ALA A 21 1.69 2.88 -20.28
C ALA A 21 1.49 1.38 -20.52
N ARG A 22 0.58 0.74 -19.77
CA ARG A 22 0.07 -0.59 -20.11
C ARG A 22 -1.26 -0.43 -20.85
N PRO A 23 -1.39 -0.95 -22.08
CA PRO A 23 -2.67 -0.99 -22.76
C PRO A 23 -3.58 -2.01 -22.06
N GLY A 24 -4.77 -1.58 -21.62
CA GLY A 24 -5.80 -2.44 -21.05
C GLY A 24 -6.71 -1.73 -20.06
N GLN A 25 -8.01 -2.02 -20.10
CA GLN A 25 -8.97 -1.53 -19.11
C GLN A 25 -8.70 -2.20 -17.75
N PRO A 26 -8.76 -1.46 -16.62
CA PRO A 26 -8.67 -2.08 -15.30
C PRO A 26 -9.76 -3.15 -15.14
N LEU A 27 -9.40 -4.29 -14.56
CA LEU A 27 -10.37 -5.37 -14.30
C LEU A 27 -11.29 -5.07 -13.10
N CYS A 28 -11.44 -3.79 -12.73
CA CYS A 28 -12.29 -3.35 -11.62
C CYS A 28 -13.12 -2.11 -11.98
N ASP A 29 -14.29 -1.98 -11.34
CA ASP A 29 -15.15 -0.81 -11.40
C ASP A 29 -14.78 0.18 -10.30
N TYR A 30 -14.14 1.29 -10.69
CA TYR A 30 -13.73 2.36 -9.80
C TYR A 30 -14.89 3.04 -9.07
N ALA A 31 -16.01 3.29 -9.77
CA ALA A 31 -17.15 4.00 -9.19
C ALA A 31 -17.77 3.17 -8.06
N ARG A 32 -17.95 1.87 -8.29
CA ARG A 32 -18.43 0.94 -7.25
C ARG A 32 -17.48 0.82 -6.08
N ILE A 33 -16.17 0.84 -6.32
CA ILE A 33 -15.17 0.87 -5.24
C ILE A 33 -15.38 2.10 -4.35
N CYS A 34 -15.50 3.30 -4.94
CA CYS A 34 -15.76 4.53 -4.19
C CYS A 34 -17.02 4.41 -3.32
N GLU A 35 -18.13 3.96 -3.90
CA GLU A 35 -19.41 3.80 -3.18
C GLU A 35 -19.34 2.84 -1.99
N LYS A 36 -18.49 1.82 -2.08
CA LYS A 36 -18.48 0.70 -1.14
C LYS A 36 -17.35 0.76 -0.11
N LEU A 37 -16.38 1.64 -0.29
CA LEU A 37 -15.27 1.84 0.64
C LEU A 37 -15.75 2.26 2.03
N GLN A 38 -15.10 1.71 3.06
CA GLN A 38 -15.36 1.99 4.46
C GLN A 38 -14.06 2.40 5.17
N PRO A 39 -14.11 3.35 6.13
CA PRO A 39 -12.93 3.76 6.88
C PRO A 39 -12.14 2.57 7.44
N SER A 40 -10.81 2.64 7.33
CA SER A 40 -9.86 1.56 7.64
C SER A 40 -9.78 0.40 6.64
N ASP A 41 -10.51 0.46 5.52
CA ASP A 41 -10.22 -0.42 4.38
C ASP A 41 -8.78 -0.21 3.91
N VAL A 42 -8.07 -1.30 3.61
CA VAL A 42 -6.77 -1.27 2.95
C VAL A 42 -6.98 -1.48 1.46
N LEU A 43 -6.62 -0.50 0.66
CA LEU A 43 -6.69 -0.57 -0.79
C LEU A 43 -5.36 -1.10 -1.34
N LEU A 44 -5.40 -2.25 -2.01
CA LEU A 44 -4.27 -2.77 -2.76
C LEU A 44 -4.30 -2.24 -4.19
N VAL A 45 -3.13 -1.84 -4.67
CA VAL A 45 -2.96 -1.24 -5.99
C VAL A 45 -1.95 -2.04 -6.79
N GLU A 46 -2.34 -2.47 -7.99
CA GLU A 46 -1.41 -2.96 -9.00
C GLU A 46 -0.75 -1.77 -9.70
N GLY A 47 0.34 -1.28 -9.13
CA GLY A 47 1.07 -0.14 -9.64
C GLY A 47 1.82 -0.44 -10.94
N ARG A 48 2.09 0.62 -11.70
CA ARG A 48 2.67 0.54 -13.06
C ARG A 48 4.05 1.19 -13.19
N THR A 49 4.66 1.55 -12.07
CA THR A 49 6.00 2.15 -12.04
C THR A 49 7.09 1.09 -12.11
N ARG A 50 8.33 1.50 -12.37
CA ARG A 50 9.49 0.58 -12.33
C ARG A 50 9.66 -0.06 -10.96
N VAL A 51 9.45 0.73 -9.90
CA VAL A 51 9.48 0.23 -8.52
C VAL A 51 8.35 -0.77 -8.29
N SER A 52 7.16 -0.50 -8.81
CA SER A 52 6.03 -1.43 -8.72
C SER A 52 6.37 -2.79 -9.31
N GLY A 53 7.00 -2.82 -10.49
CA GLY A 53 7.46 -4.06 -11.12
C GLY A 53 8.45 -4.85 -10.28
N VAL A 54 9.39 -4.18 -9.61
CA VAL A 54 10.32 -4.84 -8.69
C VAL A 54 9.61 -5.41 -7.46
N ILE A 55 8.71 -4.64 -6.85
CA ILE A 55 7.92 -5.13 -5.70
C ILE A 55 7.10 -6.35 -6.12
N GLN A 56 6.45 -6.32 -7.28
CA GLN A 56 5.65 -7.42 -7.81
C GLN A 56 6.50 -8.69 -7.99
N ALA A 57 7.66 -8.57 -8.62
CA ALA A 57 8.57 -9.68 -8.84
C ALA A 57 9.10 -10.28 -7.53
N VAL A 58 9.52 -9.44 -6.59
CA VAL A 58 10.11 -9.91 -5.32
C VAL A 58 9.06 -10.53 -4.40
N THR A 59 7.86 -9.95 -4.35
CA THR A 59 6.78 -10.44 -3.48
C THR A 59 5.96 -11.57 -4.11
N LEU A 60 6.26 -11.90 -5.38
CA LEU A 60 5.53 -12.88 -6.20
C LEU A 60 4.02 -12.60 -6.14
N SER A 61 3.66 -11.35 -6.39
CA SER A 61 2.31 -10.80 -6.25
C SER A 61 2.07 -9.72 -7.31
N SER A 62 0.83 -9.54 -7.77
CA SER A 62 0.47 -8.37 -8.60
C SER A 62 0.39 -7.08 -7.76
N TRP A 63 0.14 -7.18 -6.46
CA TRP A 63 0.03 -6.04 -5.57
C TRP A 63 1.39 -5.42 -5.28
N SER A 64 1.62 -4.21 -5.79
CA SER A 64 2.86 -3.47 -5.57
C SER A 64 2.77 -2.42 -4.48
N HIS A 65 1.55 -1.99 -4.14
CA HIS A 65 1.31 -0.89 -3.23
C HIS A 65 0.05 -1.11 -2.39
N ALA A 66 0.00 -0.47 -1.23
CA ALA A 66 -1.13 -0.51 -0.32
C ALA A 66 -1.36 0.88 0.27
N ALA A 67 -2.62 1.28 0.38
CA ALA A 67 -3.03 2.56 0.96
C ALA A 67 -4.16 2.34 1.97
N LEU A 68 -4.20 3.14 3.03
CA LEU A 68 -5.26 3.08 4.02
C LEU A 68 -6.35 4.09 3.65
N TYR A 69 -7.59 3.66 3.47
CA TYR A 69 -8.71 4.56 3.25
C TYR A 69 -9.18 5.19 4.56
N ILE A 70 -9.33 6.52 4.54
CA ILE A 70 -9.57 7.32 5.75
C ILE A 70 -10.93 8.03 5.74
N GLY A 71 -11.66 8.00 4.62
CA GLY A 71 -12.96 8.66 4.46
C GLY A 71 -12.97 9.71 3.34
N THR A 72 -14.09 10.40 3.19
CA THR A 72 -14.21 11.52 2.25
C THR A 72 -13.71 12.82 2.88
N ALA A 73 -13.28 13.77 2.04
CA ALA A 73 -12.74 15.05 2.52
C ALA A 73 -13.71 15.81 3.43
N GLY A 74 -15.01 15.82 3.12
CA GLY A 74 -16.04 16.47 3.92
C GLY A 74 -16.17 15.85 5.31
N ARG A 75 -16.23 14.52 5.39
CA ARG A 75 -16.28 13.80 6.69
C ARG A 75 -15.03 14.05 7.53
N LEU A 76 -13.86 14.09 6.90
CA LEU A 76 -12.63 14.41 7.62
C LEU A 76 -12.56 15.87 8.09
N ARG A 77 -13.12 16.81 7.33
CA ARG A 77 -13.23 18.22 7.75
C ARG A 77 -14.09 18.38 9.00
N GLU A 78 -15.21 17.68 9.03
CA GLU A 78 -16.10 17.65 10.19
C GLU A 78 -15.45 16.94 11.38
N ARG A 79 -14.89 15.75 11.16
CA ARG A 79 -14.33 14.91 12.22
C ARG A 79 -13.02 15.48 12.79
N TRP A 80 -12.12 15.97 11.94
CA TRP A 80 -10.81 16.50 12.32
C TRP A 80 -10.54 17.91 11.75
N PRO A 81 -11.20 18.95 12.28
CA PRO A 81 -11.08 20.31 11.77
C PRO A 81 -9.64 20.89 11.82
N ALA A 82 -8.83 20.44 12.78
CA ALA A 82 -7.43 20.84 12.89
C ALA A 82 -6.56 20.22 11.79
N LEU A 83 -6.76 18.92 11.49
CA LEU A 83 -6.09 18.27 10.37
C LEU A 83 -6.46 18.95 9.05
N ALA A 84 -7.76 19.21 8.87
CA ALA A 84 -8.28 19.82 7.67
C ALA A 84 -7.68 21.18 7.35
N ARG A 85 -7.54 22.05 8.36
CA ARG A 85 -7.01 23.40 8.19
C ARG A 85 -5.55 23.42 7.74
N HIS A 86 -4.75 22.44 8.14
CA HIS A 86 -3.30 22.48 7.98
C HIS A 86 -2.75 21.46 6.99
N ARG A 87 -3.48 20.37 6.72
CA ARG A 87 -2.93 19.20 6.01
C ARG A 87 -3.86 18.57 4.98
N LEU A 88 -5.14 18.95 4.89
CA LEU A 88 -5.99 18.55 3.78
C LEU A 88 -5.97 19.63 2.69
N PRO A 89 -5.51 19.30 1.47
CA PRO A 89 -5.79 20.10 0.29
C PRO A 89 -7.28 20.40 0.11
N ARG A 90 -7.59 21.46 -0.64
CA ARG A 90 -8.97 21.90 -0.94
C ARG A 90 -9.66 21.01 -1.97
N TRP A 91 -9.72 19.71 -1.71
CA TRP A 91 -10.54 18.77 -2.49
C TRP A 91 -12.03 18.95 -2.18
N ALA A 92 -12.88 18.52 -3.11
CA ALA A 92 -14.34 18.50 -2.93
C ALA A 92 -14.75 17.59 -1.76
N ASP A 93 -15.90 17.85 -1.13
CA ASP A 93 -16.33 17.14 0.09
C ASP A 93 -16.55 15.63 -0.13
N ASP A 94 -16.89 15.23 -1.35
CA ASP A 94 -17.11 13.86 -1.80
C ASP A 94 -15.82 13.14 -2.25
N GLU A 95 -14.67 13.83 -2.31
CA GLU A 95 -13.41 13.20 -2.70
C GLU A 95 -12.99 12.16 -1.65
N HIS A 96 -12.80 10.92 -2.09
CA HIS A 96 -12.30 9.82 -1.29
C HIS A 96 -10.81 9.95 -1.04
N LEU A 97 -10.37 9.84 0.22
CA LEU A 97 -8.99 10.08 0.61
C LEU A 97 -8.31 8.85 1.20
N LEU A 98 -7.02 8.74 0.88
CA LEU A 98 -6.13 7.67 1.29
C LEU A 98 -4.94 8.24 2.07
N VAL A 99 -4.41 7.46 3.02
CA VAL A 99 -3.08 7.68 3.59
C VAL A 99 -2.14 6.61 3.08
N GLU A 100 -1.01 7.05 2.54
CA GLU A 100 0.01 6.15 1.99
C GLU A 100 1.42 6.69 2.21
N ALA A 101 2.40 5.81 2.03
CA ALA A 101 3.80 6.18 2.01
C ALA A 101 4.27 6.32 0.55
N GLU A 102 4.62 7.54 0.15
CA GLU A 102 5.09 7.87 -1.19
C GLU A 102 6.61 8.08 -1.18
N LEU A 103 7.29 7.57 -2.22
CA LEU A 103 8.73 7.73 -2.36
C LEU A 103 9.12 9.18 -2.59
N GLY A 104 10.13 9.65 -1.85
CA GLY A 104 10.60 11.03 -1.89
C GLY A 104 9.71 12.04 -1.15
N GLN A 105 8.42 11.74 -0.95
CA GLN A 105 7.48 12.65 -0.27
C GLN A 105 7.22 12.28 1.20
N GLY A 106 7.32 11.00 1.57
CA GLY A 106 7.01 10.55 2.93
C GLY A 106 5.58 10.04 3.08
N THR A 107 5.04 10.07 4.30
CA THR A 107 3.62 9.77 4.53
C THR A 107 2.75 10.95 4.11
N VAL A 108 1.81 10.72 3.20
CA VAL A 108 0.98 11.74 2.57
C VAL A 108 -0.49 11.33 2.55
N ILE A 109 -1.38 12.32 2.41
CA ILE A 109 -2.77 12.09 2.04
C ILE A 109 -2.88 12.26 0.53
N MET A 110 -3.52 11.32 -0.14
CA MET A 110 -3.73 11.35 -1.59
C MET A 110 -5.20 11.09 -1.92
N PRO A 111 -5.72 11.70 -2.99
CA PRO A 111 -7.04 11.40 -3.48
C PRO A 111 -7.07 10.02 -4.13
N LEU A 112 -8.14 9.25 -3.89
CA LEU A 112 -8.35 7.94 -4.49
C LEU A 112 -8.36 8.02 -6.02
N SER A 113 -8.79 9.15 -6.58
CA SER A 113 -8.83 9.41 -8.02
C SER A 113 -7.47 9.31 -8.72
N ARG A 114 -6.35 9.40 -7.99
CA ARG A 114 -5.00 9.08 -8.50
C ARG A 114 -4.91 7.66 -9.04
N TYR A 115 -5.69 6.74 -8.47
CA TYR A 115 -5.71 5.33 -8.85
C TYR A 115 -6.91 4.94 -9.72
N ARG A 116 -7.59 5.91 -10.33
CA ARG A 116 -8.78 5.68 -11.17
C ARG A 116 -8.56 4.61 -12.23
N ASP A 117 -7.42 4.68 -12.90
CA ASP A 117 -7.10 3.80 -14.02
C ASP A 117 -6.27 2.58 -13.59
N HIS A 118 -6.18 2.28 -12.29
CA HIS A 118 -5.41 1.15 -11.76
C HIS A 118 -6.31 -0.04 -11.41
N HIS A 119 -5.75 -1.25 -11.39
CA HIS A 119 -6.46 -2.39 -10.80
C HIS A 119 -6.39 -2.31 -9.28
N LEU A 120 -7.57 -2.35 -8.66
CA LEU A 120 -7.77 -2.11 -7.23
C LEU A 120 -8.44 -3.31 -6.56
N ARG A 121 -8.10 -3.51 -5.28
CA ARG A 121 -8.76 -4.50 -4.42
C ARG A 121 -8.91 -3.96 -3.01
N ILE A 122 -10.09 -4.13 -2.44
CA ILE A 122 -10.38 -3.73 -1.07
C ILE A 122 -10.08 -4.92 -0.15
N CYS A 123 -9.19 -4.71 0.81
CA CYS A 123 -9.00 -5.59 1.96
C CYS A 123 -9.67 -4.91 3.16
N ARG A 124 -10.85 -5.41 3.53
CA ARG A 124 -11.62 -4.87 4.66
C ARG A 124 -11.30 -5.62 5.95
N PRO A 125 -10.82 -4.96 7.02
CA PRO A 125 -10.55 -5.63 8.28
C PRO A 125 -11.87 -6.18 8.86
N ALA A 126 -11.99 -7.50 8.96
CA ALA A 126 -13.15 -8.16 9.55
C ALA A 126 -13.18 -7.91 11.06
N TYR A 127 -14.37 -7.65 11.59
CA TYR A 127 -14.64 -7.46 13.02
C TYR A 127 -13.88 -6.31 13.71
N LEU A 128 -13.29 -5.39 12.95
CA LEU A 128 -12.69 -4.19 13.52
C LEU A 128 -13.79 -3.29 14.09
N THR A 129 -13.66 -2.90 15.36
CA THR A 129 -14.62 -2.01 16.00
C THR A 129 -14.51 -0.60 15.42
N GLU A 130 -15.57 0.21 15.55
CA GLU A 130 -15.52 1.61 15.11
C GLU A 130 -14.45 2.41 15.87
N GLN A 131 -14.29 2.14 17.17
CA GLN A 131 -13.26 2.76 18.01
C GLN A 131 -11.84 2.38 17.54
N ASP A 132 -11.61 1.11 17.19
CA ASP A 132 -10.29 0.68 16.70
C ASP A 132 -10.03 1.20 15.29
N SER A 133 -11.06 1.27 14.45
CA SER A 133 -10.99 1.90 13.12
C SER A 133 -10.53 3.36 13.24
N GLU A 134 -11.11 4.11 14.16
CA GLU A 134 -10.69 5.49 14.39
C GLU A 134 -9.22 5.59 14.88
N GLN A 135 -8.81 4.73 15.81
CA GLN A 135 -7.44 4.70 16.31
C GLN A 135 -6.43 4.32 15.21
N VAL A 136 -6.77 3.37 14.32
CA VAL A 136 -5.95 2.99 13.15
C VAL A 136 -5.74 4.19 12.23
N ILE A 137 -6.81 4.91 11.90
CA ILE A 137 -6.70 6.08 11.02
C ILE A 137 -5.92 7.20 11.72
N GLN A 138 -6.20 7.47 12.99
CA GLN A 138 -5.49 8.47 13.78
C GLN A 138 -3.98 8.16 13.82
N TYR A 139 -3.60 6.90 13.99
CA TYR A 139 -2.20 6.46 13.96
C TYR A 139 -1.52 6.80 12.62
N ALA A 140 -2.21 6.57 11.50
CA ALA A 140 -1.69 6.87 10.17
C ALA A 140 -1.54 8.39 9.95
N VAL A 141 -2.56 9.16 10.35
CA VAL A 141 -2.60 10.62 10.24
C VAL A 141 -1.51 11.30 11.07
N GLN A 142 -1.24 10.82 12.29
CA GLN A 142 -0.17 11.36 13.13
C GLN A 142 1.22 11.22 12.49
N ARG A 143 1.38 10.31 11.52
CA ARG A 143 2.65 10.06 10.83
C ARG A 143 2.82 10.85 9.54
N LEU A 144 1.84 11.68 9.16
CA LEU A 144 1.95 12.55 7.99
C LEU A 144 3.21 13.42 8.05
N GLY A 145 3.93 13.47 6.93
CA GLY A 145 5.22 14.18 6.79
C GLY A 145 6.44 13.40 7.29
N THR A 146 6.27 12.20 7.87
CA THR A 146 7.40 11.34 8.20
C THR A 146 8.13 10.96 6.92
N ARG A 147 9.41 11.35 6.81
CA ARG A 147 10.23 11.01 5.65
C ARG A 147 10.62 9.54 5.71
N TYR A 148 10.64 8.92 4.54
CA TYR A 148 11.07 7.54 4.39
C TYR A 148 12.46 7.44 3.79
N ASP A 149 13.21 6.45 4.27
CA ASP A 149 14.56 6.16 3.78
C ASP A 149 14.48 5.36 2.47
N LEU A 150 14.91 5.99 1.37
CA LEU A 150 14.97 5.38 0.04
C LEU A 150 15.90 4.16 -0.02
N ARG A 151 16.79 3.97 0.97
CA ARG A 151 17.70 2.82 1.04
C ARG A 151 16.99 1.48 0.83
N GLN A 152 15.82 1.30 1.45
CA GLN A 152 15.08 0.02 1.34
C GLN A 152 14.69 -0.31 -0.11
N ILE A 153 14.30 0.70 -0.88
CA ILE A 153 13.90 0.51 -2.28
C ILE A 153 15.13 0.40 -3.18
N LEU A 154 16.19 1.18 -2.91
CA LEU A 154 17.46 1.05 -3.63
C LEU A 154 18.08 -0.34 -3.45
N ASP A 155 17.99 -0.91 -2.26
CA ASP A 155 18.44 -2.26 -1.96
C ASP A 155 17.65 -3.33 -2.72
N LEU A 156 16.34 -3.11 -2.96
CA LEU A 156 15.52 -3.99 -3.79
C LEU A 156 15.88 -3.85 -5.27
N LEU A 157 16.00 -2.61 -5.75
CA LEU A 157 16.32 -2.29 -7.15
C LEU A 157 17.69 -2.83 -7.59
N ARG A 158 18.66 -2.97 -6.69
CA ARG A 158 20.02 -3.45 -7.03
C ARG A 158 20.04 -4.86 -7.64
N PHE A 159 19.02 -5.67 -7.35
CA PHE A 159 18.91 -7.05 -7.86
C PHE A 159 18.28 -7.11 -9.27
N PHE A 160 17.58 -6.05 -9.68
CA PHE A 160 16.89 -5.97 -10.97
C PHE A 160 17.56 -5.00 -11.93
N PHE A 161 18.63 -4.33 -11.50
CA PHE A 161 19.46 -3.51 -12.38
C PHE A 161 20.47 -4.41 -13.12
N PRO A 162 20.66 -4.25 -14.45
CA PRO A 162 21.73 -4.93 -15.14
C PRO A 162 23.05 -4.46 -14.54
N TYR A 163 23.77 -5.37 -13.86
CA TYR A 163 25.02 -5.08 -13.16
C TYR A 163 26.10 -4.42 -14.04
N GLY A 164 25.93 -4.44 -15.37
CA GLY A 164 26.77 -3.75 -16.36
C GLY A 164 26.65 -2.22 -16.36
N LEU A 165 25.53 -1.63 -15.91
CA LEU A 165 25.31 -0.17 -15.93
C LEU A 165 25.73 0.53 -14.61
N LEU A 166 26.01 -0.22 -13.54
CA LEU A 166 26.33 0.33 -12.23
C LEU A 166 27.85 0.53 -12.03
N PRO A 167 28.31 1.75 -11.67
CA PRO A 167 29.72 2.02 -11.38
C PRO A 167 30.28 1.06 -10.31
N ARG A 168 31.46 0.47 -10.55
CA ARG A 168 32.11 -0.49 -9.64
C ARG A 168 32.20 -0.02 -8.18
N ARG A 169 32.34 1.28 -7.96
CA ARG A 169 32.36 1.94 -6.63
C ARG A 169 31.05 1.90 -5.85
N TRP A 170 29.90 1.77 -6.51
CA TRP A 170 28.59 1.63 -5.84
C TRP A 170 28.29 0.17 -5.50
N ARG A 171 29.10 -0.76 -6.02
CA ARG A 171 28.98 -2.19 -5.77
C ARG A 171 29.52 -2.64 -4.39
N SER A 172 29.92 -1.72 -3.52
CA SER A 172 30.52 -2.07 -2.21
C SER A 172 29.83 -1.39 -1.04
N SER A 173 29.32 -0.15 -1.17
CA SER A 173 28.57 0.52 -0.10
C SER A 173 27.11 0.07 0.01
N LEU A 174 26.54 -0.50 -1.06
CA LEU A 174 25.18 -1.07 -1.12
C LEU A 174 25.14 -2.56 -0.70
N PHE A 175 26.23 -3.10 -0.15
CA PHE A 175 26.46 -4.55 0.06
C PHE A 175 26.50 -4.98 1.53
N ALA A 176 25.97 -4.18 2.45
CA ALA A 176 25.98 -4.50 3.88
C ALA A 176 24.79 -5.36 4.35
N VAL A 177 23.91 -5.83 3.46
CA VAL A 177 22.74 -6.63 3.83
C VAL A 177 22.67 -7.92 3.00
N SER A 178 22.79 -9.04 3.72
CA SER A 178 22.80 -10.42 3.20
C SER A 178 21.54 -10.76 2.40
N ALA A 179 21.73 -11.57 1.34
CA ALA A 179 20.67 -12.28 0.64
C ALA A 179 19.92 -13.17 1.65
N GLY A 180 18.66 -12.82 1.96
CA GLY A 180 17.83 -13.55 2.93
C GLY A 180 16.91 -12.67 3.78
N GLU A 181 17.08 -11.34 3.77
CA GLU A 181 16.22 -10.42 4.50
C GLU A 181 14.84 -10.26 3.80
N PRO A 182 13.71 -10.34 4.54
CA PRO A 182 12.38 -10.25 3.93
C PRO A 182 12.10 -8.87 3.36
N THR A 183 11.43 -8.84 2.22
CA THR A 183 11.03 -7.63 1.48
C THR A 183 10.29 -6.65 2.38
N ARG A 184 10.88 -5.46 2.57
CA ARG A 184 10.30 -4.39 3.38
C ARG A 184 9.65 -3.39 2.44
N THR A 185 8.33 -3.29 2.48
CA THR A 185 7.61 -2.23 1.75
C THR A 185 7.18 -1.13 2.72
N VAL A 186 7.43 0.11 2.32
CA VAL A 186 7.27 1.28 3.18
C VAL A 186 5.79 1.51 3.52
N CYS A 187 4.93 1.41 2.51
CA CYS A 187 3.49 1.58 2.63
C CYS A 187 2.85 0.52 3.53
N SER A 188 3.14 -0.76 3.32
CA SER A 188 2.62 -1.84 4.17
C SER A 188 3.14 -1.77 5.60
N THR A 189 4.36 -1.25 5.83
CA THR A 189 4.88 -1.05 7.18
C THR A 189 4.06 -0.03 7.96
N LEU A 190 3.67 1.09 7.35
CA LEU A 190 2.83 2.10 8.00
C LEU A 190 1.48 1.50 8.42
N ILE A 191 0.83 0.82 7.48
CA ILE A 191 -0.50 0.24 7.66
C ILE A 191 -0.46 -0.89 8.70
N ALA A 192 0.50 -1.81 8.59
CA ALA A 192 0.64 -2.91 9.54
C ALA A 192 0.89 -2.41 10.97
N ARG A 193 1.64 -1.31 11.13
CA ARG A 193 1.84 -0.67 12.43
C ARG A 193 0.58 0.01 12.98
N ALA A 194 -0.25 0.60 12.11
CA ALA A 194 -1.52 1.19 12.51
C ALA A 194 -2.48 0.13 13.06
N PHE A 195 -2.63 -0.99 12.36
CA PHE A 195 -3.41 -2.12 12.88
C PHE A 195 -2.79 -2.72 14.14
N SER A 196 -1.46 -2.81 14.22
CA SER A 196 -0.78 -3.33 15.40
C SER A 196 -0.95 -2.45 16.65
N SER A 197 -1.28 -1.15 16.52
CA SER A 197 -1.48 -0.29 17.69
C SER A 197 -2.82 -0.53 18.40
N VAL A 198 -3.76 -1.17 17.73
CA VAL A 198 -5.04 -1.63 18.29
C VAL A 198 -5.06 -3.16 18.41
N ASP A 199 -3.89 -3.78 18.41
CA ASP A 199 -3.71 -5.24 18.52
C ASP A 199 -4.41 -6.07 17.44
N TYR A 200 -4.73 -5.44 16.30
CA TYR A 200 -5.38 -6.10 15.18
C TYR A 200 -4.41 -7.02 14.43
N PRO A 201 -4.74 -8.31 14.28
CA PRO A 201 -3.81 -9.31 13.74
C PRO A 201 -3.78 -9.28 12.21
N VAL A 202 -2.86 -8.50 11.60
CA VAL A 202 -2.76 -8.47 10.13
C VAL A 202 -2.41 -9.84 9.55
N LEU A 203 -1.40 -10.54 10.06
CA LEU A 203 -1.12 -11.94 9.69
C LEU A 203 -0.30 -12.59 10.80
N PRO A 204 -0.92 -13.01 11.91
CA PRO A 204 -0.20 -13.57 13.04
C PRO A 204 0.35 -14.96 12.69
N ARG A 205 1.44 -15.38 13.34
CA ARG A 205 1.89 -16.77 13.29
C ARG A 205 1.24 -17.54 14.42
N LEU A 206 0.56 -18.63 14.09
CA LEU A 206 0.07 -19.58 15.08
C LEU A 206 1.23 -20.48 15.50
N GLU A 207 1.53 -20.52 16.79
CA GLU A 207 2.62 -21.32 17.33
C GLU A 207 2.10 -22.24 18.42
N ARG A 208 2.56 -23.49 18.40
CA ARG A 208 2.26 -24.46 19.44
C ARG A 208 3.26 -24.28 20.58
N GLN A 209 2.75 -24.00 21.77
CA GLN A 209 3.51 -23.86 23.00
C GLN A 209 3.93 -25.24 23.55
N PRO A 210 4.95 -25.31 24.41
CA PRO A 210 5.40 -26.56 25.03
C PRO A 210 4.31 -27.30 25.83
N ASP A 211 3.34 -26.56 26.36
CA ASP A 211 2.18 -27.09 27.09
C ASP A 211 1.05 -27.62 26.17
N GLY A 212 1.27 -27.62 24.86
CA GLY A 212 0.33 -28.10 23.86
C GLY A 212 -0.71 -27.06 23.39
N ARG A 213 -0.79 -25.88 24.00
CA ARG A 213 -1.71 -24.80 23.59
C ARG A 213 -1.21 -24.08 22.34
N TYR A 214 -2.11 -23.46 21.59
CA TYR A 214 -1.75 -22.57 20.50
C TYR A 214 -1.75 -21.11 20.98
N ALA A 215 -0.74 -20.36 20.58
CA ALA A 215 -0.63 -18.92 20.83
C ALA A 215 -0.34 -18.18 19.53
N TYR A 216 -0.81 -16.94 19.45
CA TYR A 216 -0.52 -16.06 18.34
C TYR A 216 0.75 -15.26 18.62
N ARG A 217 1.72 -15.30 17.70
CA ARG A 217 2.89 -14.43 17.71
C ARG A 217 2.74 -13.35 16.66
N ARG A 218 2.95 -12.10 17.06
CA ARG A 218 2.97 -10.96 16.14
C ARG A 218 4.16 -11.06 15.19
N ARG A 219 3.94 -10.77 13.91
CA ARG A 219 5.01 -10.59 12.93
C ARG A 219 5.58 -9.19 13.04
N ASN A 220 6.85 -9.03 12.68
CA ASN A 220 7.48 -7.70 12.60
C ASN A 220 6.81 -6.87 11.49
N PRO A 221 6.21 -5.71 11.80
CA PRO A 221 5.51 -4.86 10.83
C PRO A 221 6.36 -4.45 9.61
N LYS A 222 7.68 -4.39 9.76
CA LYS A 222 8.60 -4.01 8.67
C LYS A 222 8.68 -5.06 7.54
N LEU A 223 8.25 -6.29 7.81
CA LEU A 223 8.34 -7.41 6.87
C LEU A 223 7.02 -7.66 6.13
N PHE A 224 6.03 -6.80 6.34
CA PHE A 224 4.77 -6.89 5.61
C PHE A 224 4.95 -6.29 4.22
N THR A 225 4.25 -6.92 3.29
CA THR A 225 4.12 -6.56 1.89
C THR A 225 2.64 -6.36 1.59
N PRO A 226 2.27 -5.71 0.47
CA PRO A 226 0.86 -5.54 0.10
C PRO A 226 0.11 -6.87 0.03
N ARG A 227 0.79 -7.93 -0.42
CA ARG A 227 0.30 -9.31 -0.47
C ARG A 227 -0.18 -9.84 0.89
N ASP A 228 0.47 -9.48 2.00
CA ASP A 228 0.11 -10.03 3.31
C ASP A 228 -1.31 -9.61 3.76
N PHE A 229 -1.83 -8.46 3.30
CA PHE A 229 -3.22 -8.06 3.53
C PHE A 229 -4.20 -8.90 2.70
N ASP A 230 -3.85 -9.23 1.45
CA ASP A 230 -4.65 -10.07 0.56
C ASP A 230 -4.76 -11.52 1.07
N TYR A 231 -3.68 -12.03 1.67
CA TYR A 231 -3.62 -13.39 2.21
C TYR A 231 -4.17 -13.54 3.62
N SER A 232 -4.45 -12.42 4.30
CA SER A 232 -4.83 -12.48 5.69
C SER A 232 -6.23 -13.07 5.89
N PRO A 233 -6.42 -14.01 6.82
CA PRO A 233 -7.75 -14.50 7.17
C PRO A 233 -8.58 -13.46 7.94
N TYR A 234 -7.95 -12.38 8.40
CA TYR A 234 -8.62 -11.30 9.13
C TYR A 234 -9.16 -10.23 8.18
N PHE A 235 -8.79 -10.22 6.91
CA PHE A 235 -9.30 -9.26 5.94
C PHE A 235 -10.28 -9.93 4.97
N ASN A 236 -11.47 -9.34 4.83
CA ASN A 236 -12.40 -9.68 3.77
C ASN A 236 -11.90 -9.07 2.45
N ILE A 237 -11.72 -9.93 1.45
CA ILE A 237 -11.25 -9.52 0.14
C ILE A 237 -12.44 -9.22 -0.78
N ILE A 238 -12.67 -7.93 -1.02
CA ILE A 238 -13.81 -7.45 -1.79
C ILE A 238 -13.34 -7.03 -3.18
N LYS A 239 -14.00 -7.57 -4.21
CA LYS A 239 -13.73 -7.30 -5.62
C LYS A 239 -14.97 -6.69 -6.26
N TYR A 240 -14.77 -5.62 -7.02
CA TYR A 240 -15.78 -5.07 -7.91
C TYR A 240 -15.27 -5.22 -9.33
N PRO A 241 -15.58 -6.34 -10.01
CA PRO A 241 -15.13 -6.55 -11.38
C PRO A 241 -15.67 -5.47 -12.33
N PHE A 242 -14.95 -5.25 -13.43
CA PHE A 242 -15.31 -4.25 -14.45
C PHE A 242 -16.65 -4.56 -15.15
N MET A 243 -17.02 -5.84 -15.23
CA MET A 243 -18.38 -6.27 -15.51
C MET A 243 -19.11 -6.28 -14.16
N GLY A 244 -20.24 -5.58 -14.02
CA GLY A 244 -20.92 -5.35 -12.74
C GLY A 244 -21.43 -6.62 -12.02
N GLU A 245 -22.61 -6.56 -11.40
CA GLU A 245 -23.21 -7.75 -10.77
C GLU A 245 -23.62 -8.83 -11.80
N ASP A 246 -23.50 -8.53 -13.10
CA ASP A 246 -23.73 -9.46 -14.21
C ASP A 246 -22.82 -10.69 -14.18
N ALA A 247 -21.75 -10.69 -13.39
CA ALA A 247 -20.96 -11.90 -13.12
C ALA A 247 -21.79 -13.03 -12.46
N ALA A 248 -22.88 -12.71 -11.76
CA ALA A 248 -23.82 -13.70 -11.23
C ALA A 248 -24.60 -14.43 -12.36
N ARG A 249 -24.64 -13.84 -13.56
CA ARG A 249 -25.25 -14.38 -14.77
C ARG A 249 -24.20 -15.00 -15.68
N TYR A 250 -23.20 -15.70 -15.13
CA TYR A 250 -22.15 -16.37 -15.92
C TYR A 250 -22.71 -17.33 -16.99
N ARG A 251 -23.94 -17.83 -16.79
CA ARG A 251 -24.67 -18.68 -17.74
C ARG A 251 -25.24 -17.92 -18.94
N GLU A 252 -25.32 -16.60 -18.86
CA GLU A 252 -25.86 -15.70 -19.89
C GLU A 252 -24.77 -14.90 -20.60
N MET A 253 -23.50 -15.25 -20.36
CA MET A 253 -22.38 -14.61 -21.05
C MET A 253 -22.32 -15.10 -22.50
N ASP A 254 -22.40 -14.16 -23.44
CA ASP A 254 -22.18 -14.42 -24.85
C ASP A 254 -20.67 -14.56 -25.11
N TRP A 255 -20.22 -15.80 -25.28
CA TRP A 255 -18.84 -16.11 -25.61
C TRP A 255 -18.62 -15.95 -27.11
N LEU A 256 -17.66 -15.11 -27.49
CA LEU A 256 -17.16 -15.13 -28.86
C LEU A 256 -16.43 -16.48 -29.11
N PRO A 257 -16.59 -17.07 -30.30
CA PRO A 257 -15.99 -18.36 -30.64
C PRO A 257 -14.45 -18.34 -30.67
#